data_AF-A0A537UI77-F1
#
_entry.id   AF-A0A537UI77-F1
#
_cell.length_a   1.000
_cell.length_b   1.000
_cell.length_c   1.000
_cell.angle_alpha   90.00
_cell.angle_beta   90.00
_cell.angle_gamma   90.00
#
_symmetry.space_group_name_H-M   'P 1'
#
loop_
_entity.id
_entity.type
_entity.pdbx_description
1 polymer ?
#
loop_
_entity_poly.entity_id
_entity_poly.type
_entity_poly.pdbx_seq_one_letter_code
_entity_poly.pdbx_strand_id
1 'polypeptide(L)'
;MTAALRFDPIRLPPECEKLRKEVRAFLADEIAAGTFDPHKPNREDADAPEFSRRVGARGWLGMTWPKKYGGHERSFLERYVVTEEMRVANAPTRRFFVADRQ
;
A
#
# COMPACT_ATOMS: atom_id res chain seq x y z
N MET A 1 17.08 -25.21 27.41
CA MET A 1 16.32 -25.77 26.28
C MET A 1 15.55 -24.64 25.63
N THR A 2 15.88 -24.28 24.39
CA THR A 2 15.20 -23.20 23.67
C THR A 2 14.05 -23.81 22.89
N ALA A 3 12.80 -23.46 23.20
CA ALA A 3 11.64 -23.90 22.43
C ALA A 3 11.57 -23.10 21.12
N ALA A 4 11.45 -23.78 19.99
CA ALA A 4 11.27 -23.13 18.70
C ALA A 4 9.83 -22.58 18.59
N LEU A 5 9.71 -21.26 18.38
CA LEU A 5 8.43 -20.63 18.04
C LEU A 5 7.97 -21.13 16.66
N ARG A 6 6.82 -21.82 16.62
CA ARG A 6 6.11 -22.16 15.39
C ARG A 6 4.98 -21.17 15.18
N PHE A 7 5.08 -20.37 14.12
CA PHE A 7 3.98 -19.56 13.61
C PHE A 7 3.34 -20.29 12.44
N ASP A 8 2.04 -20.53 12.50
CA ASP A 8 1.28 -20.97 11.34
C ASP A 8 0.86 -19.74 10.54
N PRO A 9 1.46 -19.47 9.37
CA PRO A 9 1.15 -18.27 8.63
C PRO A 9 -0.21 -18.44 7.96
N ILE A 10 -1.18 -17.60 8.34
CA ILE A 10 -2.44 -17.49 7.60
C ILE A 10 -2.12 -17.13 6.15
N ARG A 11 -2.70 -17.88 5.21
CA ARG A 11 -2.59 -17.60 3.77
C ARG A 11 -3.59 -16.52 3.40
N LEU A 12 -3.16 -15.54 2.60
CA LEU A 12 -4.08 -14.56 2.05
C LEU A 12 -5.03 -15.21 1.03
N PRO A 13 -6.28 -14.73 0.93
CA PRO A 13 -7.16 -15.08 -0.18
C PRO A 13 -6.52 -14.77 -1.55
N PRO A 14 -6.90 -15.49 -2.62
CA PRO A 14 -6.31 -15.29 -3.96
C PRO A 14 -6.36 -13.86 -4.48
N GLU A 15 -7.44 -13.13 -4.20
CA GLU A 15 -7.63 -11.72 -4.57
C GLU A 15 -6.63 -10.81 -3.86
N CYS A 16 -6.33 -11.10 -2.60
CA CYS A 16 -5.35 -10.37 -1.80
C CYS A 16 -3.91 -10.67 -2.24
N GLU A 17 -3.61 -11.93 -2.60
CA GLU A 17 -2.31 -12.30 -3.19
C GLU A 17 -2.09 -11.64 -4.56
N LYS A 18 -3.13 -11.58 -5.39
CA LYS A 18 -3.08 -10.86 -6.66
C LYS A 18 -2.80 -9.37 -6.44
N LEU A 19 -3.57 -8.73 -5.55
CA LEU A 19 -3.41 -7.32 -5.22
C LEU A 19 -2.02 -7.03 -4.65
N ARG A 20 -1.50 -7.88 -3.76
CA ARG A 20 -0.13 -7.78 -3.24
C ARG A 20 0.90 -7.74 -4.36
N LYS A 21 0.78 -8.62 -5.36
CA LYS A 21 1.70 -8.64 -6.51
C LYS A 21 1.60 -7.36 -7.34
N GLU A 22 0.39 -6.86 -7.57
CA GLU A 22 0.16 -5.60 -8.30
C GLU A 22 0.78 -4.40 -7.58
N VAL A 23 0.62 -4.31 -6.25
CA VAL A 23 1.20 -3.24 -5.44
C VAL A 23 2.72 -3.30 -5.44
N ARG A 24 3.31 -4.50 -5.30
CA ARG A 24 4.77 -4.68 -5.36
C ARG A 24 5.35 -4.31 -6.72
N ALA A 25 4.68 -4.70 -7.81
CA ALA A 25 5.10 -4.33 -9.15
C ALA A 25 5.09 -2.81 -9.33
N PHE A 26 4.00 -2.14 -8.92
CA PHE A 26 3.94 -0.68 -8.92
C PHE A 26 5.08 -0.03 -8.13
N LEU A 27 5.31 -0.48 -6.90
CA LEU A 27 6.36 0.08 -6.05
C LEU A 27 7.74 -0.13 -6.66
N ALA A 28 8.00 -1.29 -7.25
CA ALA A 28 9.25 -1.57 -7.95
C ALA A 28 9.45 -0.63 -9.15
N ASP A 29 8.39 -0.38 -9.94
CA ASP A 29 8.44 0.54 -11.08
C ASP A 29 8.71 1.98 -10.64
N GLU A 30 8.08 2.42 -9.55
CA GLU A 30 8.29 3.76 -8.96
C GLU A 30 9.71 3.94 -8.43
N ILE A 31 10.26 2.93 -7.76
CA ILE A 31 11.65 2.91 -7.29
C ILE A 31 12.62 2.94 -8.49
N ALA A 32 12.37 2.13 -9.52
CA ALA A 32 13.20 2.08 -10.71
C ALA A 32 13.17 3.41 -11.50
N ALA A 33 12.02 4.10 -11.49
CA ALA A 33 11.86 5.43 -12.06
C ALA A 33 12.44 6.55 -11.17
N GLY A 34 12.96 6.22 -9.98
CA GLY A 34 13.55 7.18 -9.05
C GLY A 34 12.54 8.14 -8.43
N THR A 35 11.25 7.78 -8.39
CA THR A 35 10.20 8.65 -7.85
C THR A 35 10.26 8.72 -6.31
N PHE A 36 10.81 7.70 -5.67
CA PHE A 36 11.23 7.70 -4.27
C PHE A 36 12.37 6.68 -4.02
N ASP A 37 13.11 6.87 -2.93
CA ASP A 37 14.18 5.97 -2.49
C ASP A 37 13.77 5.26 -1.18
N PRO A 38 13.62 3.92 -1.17
CA PRO A 38 13.21 3.17 0.02
C PRO A 38 14.27 3.15 1.14
N HIS A 39 15.55 3.42 0.82
CA HIS A 39 16.67 3.46 1.76
C HIS A 39 16.94 4.85 2.32
N LYS A 40 16.39 5.88 1.67
CA LYS A 40 16.40 7.26 2.15
C LYS A 40 14.96 7.72 2.25
N PRO A 41 14.14 7.12 3.15
CA PRO A 41 12.80 7.59 3.35
C PRO A 41 12.92 9.05 3.75
N ASN A 42 12.46 9.94 2.87
CA ASN A 42 12.24 11.30 3.27
C ASN A 42 11.30 11.22 4.48
N ARG A 43 11.59 11.99 5.54
CA ARG A 43 10.70 12.06 6.71
C ARG A 43 9.27 12.25 6.23
N GLU A 44 8.28 11.91 7.07
CA GLU A 44 6.83 12.00 6.81
C GLU A 44 6.35 13.35 6.20
N ASP A 45 7.24 14.33 6.03
CA ASP A 45 7.10 15.65 5.40
C ASP A 45 7.46 15.75 3.90
N ALA A 46 8.03 14.73 3.24
CA ALA A 46 8.20 14.84 1.78
C ALA A 46 6.88 14.80 1.06
N ASP A 47 6.57 15.95 0.47
CA ASP A 47 5.40 16.13 -0.35
C ASP A 47 5.58 15.44 -1.72
N ALA A 48 4.94 14.28 -1.92
CA ALA A 48 4.99 13.51 -3.17
C ALA A 48 3.63 13.53 -3.91
N PRO A 49 3.24 14.67 -4.51
CA PRO A 49 1.92 14.82 -5.15
C PRO A 49 1.76 13.90 -6.36
N GLU A 50 2.78 13.74 -7.20
CA GLU A 50 2.68 12.90 -8.40
C GLU A 50 2.56 11.41 -8.05
N PHE A 51 3.30 10.95 -7.05
CA PHE A 51 3.15 9.58 -6.52
C PHE A 51 1.72 9.36 -6.04
N SER A 52 1.19 10.29 -5.24
CA SER A 52 -0.19 10.23 -4.73
C SER A 52 -1.23 10.19 -5.85
N ARG A 53 -1.04 10.94 -6.94
CA ARG A 53 -1.91 10.87 -8.13
C ARG A 53 -1.85 9.52 -8.82
N ARG A 54 -0.67 8.91 -8.95
CA ARG A 54 -0.51 7.57 -9.55
C ARG A 54 -1.12 6.47 -8.70
N VAL A 55 -1.08 6.61 -7.37
CA VAL A 55 -1.80 5.73 -6.45
C VAL A 55 -3.32 5.89 -6.63
N GLY A 56 -3.80 7.14 -6.68
CA GLY A 56 -5.22 7.46 -6.95
C GLY A 56 -5.72 6.92 -8.29
N ALA A 57 -4.91 7.02 -9.35
CA ALA A 57 -5.25 6.49 -10.67
C ALA A 57 -5.44 4.96 -10.69
N ARG A 58 -4.85 4.24 -9.73
CA ARG A 58 -5.07 2.79 -9.55
C ARG A 58 -6.29 2.45 -8.68
N GLY A 59 -6.97 3.46 -8.16
CA GLY A 59 -8.10 3.27 -7.26
C GLY A 59 -7.71 2.76 -5.88
N TRP A 60 -6.51 3.09 -5.43
CA TRP A 60 -5.97 2.65 -4.15
C TRP A 60 -6.14 3.68 -3.03
N LEU A 61 -6.87 4.77 -3.30
CA LEU A 61 -7.25 5.76 -2.30
C LEU A 61 -8.74 5.62 -2.01
N GLY A 62 -9.13 5.65 -0.73
CA GLY A 62 -10.54 5.50 -0.37
C GLY A 62 -11.12 4.16 -0.84
N MET A 63 -10.30 3.10 -0.79
CA MET A 63 -10.62 1.79 -1.40
C MET A 63 -11.96 1.22 -0.92
N THR A 64 -12.32 1.46 0.33
CA THR A 64 -13.53 0.94 0.99
C THR A 64 -14.74 1.85 0.81
N TRP A 65 -14.58 3.05 0.23
CA TRP A 65 -15.68 3.99 0.08
C TRP A 65 -16.66 3.54 -1.02
N PRO A 66 -17.95 3.90 -0.90
CA PRO A 66 -18.94 3.68 -1.94
C PRO A 66 -18.53 4.27 -3.30
N LYS A 67 -18.84 3.57 -4.39
CA LYS A 67 -18.54 4.04 -5.76
C LYS A 67 -19.22 5.37 -6.10
N LYS A 68 -20.39 5.63 -5.53
CA LYS A 68 -21.11 6.92 -5.68
C LYS A 68 -20.31 8.13 -5.18
N TYR A 69 -19.28 7.92 -4.35
CA TYR A 69 -18.39 8.96 -3.86
C TYR A 69 -16.98 8.88 -4.46
N GLY A 70 -16.81 8.10 -5.53
CA GLY A 70 -15.51 7.90 -6.20
C GLY A 70 -14.61 6.85 -5.55
N GLY A 71 -15.12 6.08 -4.57
CA GLY A 71 -14.43 4.93 -4.01
C GLY A 71 -14.55 3.67 -4.87
N HIS A 72 -14.05 2.55 -4.35
CA HIS A 72 -13.98 1.29 -5.09
C HIS A 72 -14.74 0.14 -4.45
N GLU A 73 -15.34 0.33 -3.27
CA GLU A 73 -16.08 -0.70 -2.51
C GLU A 73 -15.28 -2.00 -2.31
N ARG A 74 -13.95 -1.89 -2.22
CA ARG A 74 -13.07 -3.02 -1.90
C ARG A 74 -13.17 -3.38 -0.42
N SER A 75 -12.76 -4.60 -0.10
CA SER A 75 -12.75 -5.09 1.28
C SER A 75 -11.70 -4.38 2.15
N PHE A 76 -11.92 -4.40 3.47
CA PHE A 76 -10.92 -3.94 4.44
C PHE A 76 -9.61 -4.74 4.38
N LEU A 77 -9.67 -6.01 4.00
CA LEU A 77 -8.48 -6.84 3.84
C LEU A 77 -7.64 -6.41 2.63
N GLU A 78 -8.28 -6.07 1.51
CA GLU A 78 -7.58 -5.50 0.36
C GLU A 78 -6.94 -4.15 0.69
N ARG A 79 -7.65 -3.27 1.43
CA ARG A 79 -7.09 -2.00 1.95
C ARG A 79 -5.86 -2.27 2.82
N TYR A 80 -5.94 -3.27 3.69
CA TYR A 80 -4.84 -3.66 4.56
C TYR A 80 -3.62 -4.13 3.75
N VAL A 81 -3.81 -4.95 2.72
CA VAL A 81 -2.72 -5.40 1.83
C VAL A 81 -1.99 -4.21 1.20
N VAL A 82 -2.72 -3.27 0.59
CA VAL A 82 -2.09 -2.07 -0.02
C VAL A 82 -1.34 -1.26 1.04
N THR A 83 -1.94 -1.06 2.21
CA THR A 83 -1.37 -0.29 3.32
C THR A 83 -0.04 -0.90 3.79
N GLU A 84 0.01 -2.21 4.01
CA GLU A 84 1.22 -2.87 4.49
C GLU A 84 2.32 -2.90 3.44
N GLU A 85 2.01 -3.15 2.16
CA GLU A 85 3.03 -3.16 1.11
C GLU A 85 3.64 -1.76 0.87
N MET A 86 2.83 -0.69 0.92
CA MET A 86 3.34 0.70 0.89
C MET A 86 4.28 0.98 2.07
N ARG A 87 3.94 0.46 3.26
CA ARG A 87 4.76 0.63 4.46
C ARG A 87 6.07 -0.16 4.39
N VAL A 88 6.03 -1.40 3.91
CA VAL A 88 7.21 -2.25 3.70
C VAL A 88 8.20 -1.57 2.73
N ALA A 89 7.69 -0.90 1.70
CA ALA A 89 8.52 -0.20 0.73
C ALA A 89 8.97 1.20 1.18
N ASN A 90 8.56 1.69 2.36
CA ASN A 90 8.76 3.09 2.77
C ASN A 90 8.24 4.12 1.73
N ALA A 91 7.10 3.83 1.09
CA ALA A 91 6.51 4.69 0.09
C ALA A 91 6.05 6.05 0.68
N PRO A 92 6.09 7.16 -0.08
CA PRO A 92 5.68 8.46 0.42
C PRO A 92 4.15 8.59 0.48
N THR A 93 3.54 8.20 1.61
CA THR A 93 2.08 8.07 1.74
C THR A 93 1.37 9.25 2.40
N ARG A 94 2.11 10.27 2.90
CA ARG A 94 1.59 11.39 3.72
C ARG A 94 0.25 11.95 3.24
N ARG A 95 0.08 12.21 1.94
CA ARG A 95 -1.10 12.89 1.39
C ARG A 95 -2.39 12.09 1.45
N PHE A 96 -2.32 10.77 1.56
CA PHE A 96 -3.52 9.92 1.42
C PHE A 96 -3.70 8.93 2.57
N PHE A 97 -2.62 8.55 3.25
CA PHE A 97 -2.67 7.52 4.29
C PHE A 97 -3.46 7.92 5.52
N VAL A 98 -3.53 9.22 5.85
CA VAL A 98 -4.30 9.70 7.00
C VAL A 98 -5.79 9.40 6.82
N ALA A 99 -6.31 9.55 5.60
CA ALA A 99 -7.71 9.25 5.29
C ALA A 99 -7.99 7.74 5.25
N ASP A 100 -7.01 6.92 4.85
CA ASP A 100 -7.19 5.47 4.73
C ASP A 100 -6.92 4.67 6.00
N ARG A 101 -6.36 5.28 7.07
CA ARG A 101 -6.00 4.60 8.34
C ARG A 101 -6.95 4.85 9.52
N GLN A 102 -7.87 5.80 9.40
CA GLN A 102 -8.99 5.97 10.35
C GLN A 102 -10.09 4.93 10.04
#